data_AF-A0A453P3L5-F1
#
_entry.id   AF-A0A453P3L5-F1
#
_cell.length_a   1.000
_cell.length_b   1.000
_cell.length_c   1.000
_cell.angle_alpha   90.00
_cell.angle_beta   90.00
_cell.angle_gamma   90.00
#
_symmetry.space_group_name_H-M   'P 1'
#
loop_
_entity.id
_entity.type
_entity.pdbx_description
1 polymer ?
#
loop_
_entity_poly.entity_id
_entity_poly.type
_entity_poly.pdbx_seq_one_letter_code
_entity_poly.pdbx_strand_id
1 'polypeptide(L)'
;SMASVCGGSMALMDAGIPVREHVAGVSVGLVSETDPTTGDISSYRILTDILGLEDHLGDMDFKIAGTRRGITAIQLDIKPAGIPLDIVCESLEPARKARNQILDRMDQEISSARAINDGSSPRLGLLMHFHCSLLG
;
A
#
# COMPACT_ATOMS: atom_id res chain seq x y z
N SER A 1 -3.37 -3.56 -7.15
CA SER A 1 -2.06 -3.19 -6.57
C SER A 1 -2.15 -2.97 -5.06
N MET A 2 -3.11 -2.17 -4.56
CA MET A 2 -3.19 -1.82 -3.14
C MET A 2 -3.45 -3.03 -2.22
N ALA A 3 -4.34 -3.95 -2.60
CA ALA A 3 -4.53 -5.21 -1.88
C ALA A 3 -3.25 -6.06 -1.80
N SER A 4 -2.40 -6.01 -2.83
CA SER A 4 -1.11 -6.73 -2.84
C SER A 4 -0.13 -6.14 -1.81
N VAL A 5 -0.18 -4.82 -1.57
CA VAL A 5 0.61 -4.19 -0.50
C VAL A 5 0.15 -4.70 0.87
N CYS A 6 -1.16 -4.72 1.12
CA CYS A 6 -1.71 -5.21 2.38
C CYS A 6 -1.39 -6.69 2.60
N GLY A 7 -1.67 -7.54 1.60
CA GLY A 7 -1.39 -8.97 1.65
C GLY A 7 0.11 -9.28 1.78
N GLY A 8 0.97 -8.54 1.08
CA GLY A 8 2.43 -8.69 1.19
C GLY A 8 2.94 -8.30 2.57
N SER A 9 2.42 -7.22 3.15
CA SER A 9 2.72 -6.80 4.51
C SER A 9 2.36 -7.87 5.55
N MET A 10 1.15 -8.46 5.43
CA MET A 10 0.73 -9.58 6.28
C MET A 10 1.61 -10.81 6.09
N ALA A 11 1.90 -11.19 4.84
CA ALA A 11 2.70 -12.36 4.51
C ALA A 11 4.15 -12.26 5.03
N LEU A 12 4.75 -11.06 5.00
CA LEU A 12 6.09 -10.85 5.55
C LEU A 12 6.12 -11.07 7.06
N MET A 13 5.13 -10.55 7.79
CA MET A 13 5.03 -10.79 9.24
C MET A 13 4.73 -12.26 9.55
N ASP A 14 3.83 -12.89 8.79
CA ASP A 14 3.51 -14.31 8.95
C ASP A 14 4.75 -15.20 8.71
N ALA A 15 5.58 -14.85 7.73
CA ALA A 15 6.86 -15.52 7.44
C ALA A 15 7.98 -15.23 8.47
N GLY A 16 7.70 -14.43 9.50
CA GLY A 16 8.67 -14.06 10.54
C GLY A 16 9.71 -13.03 10.10
N ILE A 17 9.47 -12.33 8.98
CA ILE A 17 10.34 -11.24 8.54
C ILE A 17 10.10 -10.01 9.45
N PRO A 18 11.13 -9.50 10.13
CA PRO A 18 10.98 -8.40 11.07
C PRO A 18 10.83 -7.06 10.33
N VAL A 19 9.62 -6.77 9.88
CA VAL A 19 9.23 -5.44 9.39
C VAL A 19 8.88 -4.51 10.55
N ARG A 20 9.08 -3.19 10.37
CA ARG A 20 8.93 -2.20 11.45
C ARG A 20 7.48 -1.99 11.90
N GLU A 21 6.54 -2.03 10.98
CA GLU A 21 5.10 -1.85 11.16
C GLU A 21 4.41 -2.27 9.85
N HIS A 22 3.09 -2.47 9.88
CA HIS A 22 2.35 -2.76 8.66
C HIS A 22 2.35 -1.58 7.67
N VAL A 23 2.35 -1.94 6.39
CA VAL A 23 2.05 -1.03 5.27
C VAL A 23 0.71 -1.44 4.68
N ALA A 24 -0.19 -0.48 4.52
CA ALA A 24 -1.47 -0.66 3.82
C ALA A 24 -1.54 0.28 2.61
N GLY A 25 -2.28 -0.15 1.59
CA GLY A 25 -2.60 0.64 0.41
C GLY A 25 -4.10 0.87 0.26
N VAL A 26 -4.48 1.98 -0.35
CA VAL A 26 -5.86 2.31 -0.74
C VAL A 26 -5.85 3.04 -2.08
N SER A 27 -6.93 2.92 -2.86
CA SER A 27 -7.17 3.79 -4.01
C SER A 27 -8.27 4.80 -3.70
N VAL A 28 -8.05 6.05 -4.12
CA VAL A 28 -9.00 7.14 -4.03
C VAL A 28 -9.26 7.64 -5.44
N GLY A 29 -10.53 7.76 -5.80
CA GLY A 29 -10.93 8.25 -7.12
C GLY A 29 -11.59 9.60 -7.09
N LEU A 30 -11.80 10.14 -8.27
CA LEU A 30 -12.50 11.39 -8.52
C LEU A 30 -13.56 11.18 -9.59
N VAL A 31 -14.75 11.74 -9.38
CA VAL A 31 -15.73 11.97 -10.44
C VAL A 31 -15.98 13.46 -10.51
N SER A 32 -15.83 14.05 -11.67
CA SER A 32 -15.92 15.49 -11.89
C SER A 32 -16.83 15.85 -13.06
N GLU A 33 -17.50 16.99 -12.95
CA GLU A 33 -18.18 17.65 -14.05
C GLU A 33 -17.26 18.74 -14.60
N THR A 34 -16.80 18.55 -15.84
CA THR A 34 -15.80 19.41 -16.48
C THR A 34 -16.41 20.15 -17.66
N ASP A 35 -16.19 21.47 -17.76
CA ASP A 35 -16.57 22.25 -18.93
C ASP A 35 -15.74 21.77 -20.14
N PRO A 36 -16.39 21.26 -21.20
CA PRO A 36 -15.67 20.71 -22.36
C PRO A 36 -14.93 21.77 -23.19
N THR A 37 -15.21 23.04 -22.97
CA THR A 37 -14.64 24.19 -23.69
C THR A 37 -13.46 24.78 -22.94
N THR A 38 -13.55 24.92 -21.61
CA THR A 38 -12.50 25.53 -20.79
C THR A 38 -11.61 24.50 -20.08
N GLY A 39 -12.13 23.30 -19.84
CA GLY A 39 -11.46 22.27 -19.03
C GLY A 39 -11.61 22.48 -17.52
N ASP A 40 -12.43 23.45 -17.10
CA ASP A 40 -12.62 23.76 -15.68
C ASP A 40 -13.62 22.79 -15.03
N ILE A 41 -13.30 22.36 -13.81
CA ILE A 41 -14.18 21.51 -13.00
C ILE A 41 -15.23 22.39 -12.29
N SER A 42 -16.52 22.18 -12.59
CA SER A 42 -17.63 22.89 -11.95
C SER A 42 -18.08 22.22 -10.65
N SER A 43 -18.00 20.89 -10.59
CA SER A 43 -18.34 20.10 -9.41
C SER A 43 -17.57 18.78 -9.40
N TYR A 44 -17.27 18.24 -8.22
CA TYR A 44 -16.61 16.94 -8.09
C TYR A 44 -16.98 16.17 -6.82
N ARG A 45 -16.65 14.88 -6.80
CA ARG A 45 -16.75 13.98 -5.65
C ARG A 45 -15.51 13.10 -5.55
N ILE A 46 -14.95 13.04 -4.34
CA ILE A 46 -13.86 12.13 -3.99
C ILE A 46 -14.44 10.82 -3.47
N LEU A 47 -14.00 9.70 -4.03
CA LEU A 47 -14.44 8.35 -3.70
C LEU A 47 -13.29 7.58 -3.06
N THR A 48 -13.57 6.81 -2.02
CA THR A 48 -12.56 6.04 -1.28
C THR A 48 -12.76 4.56 -1.55
N ASP A 49 -11.67 3.84 -1.78
CA ASP A 49 -11.65 2.40 -2.10
C ASP A 49 -12.47 2.08 -3.36
N ILE A 50 -12.10 2.74 -4.46
CA ILE A 50 -12.87 2.69 -5.70
C ILE A 50 -12.94 1.29 -6.30
N LEU A 51 -14.11 0.97 -6.83
CA LEU A 51 -14.35 -0.20 -7.66
C LEU A 51 -13.77 -0.02 -9.05
N GLY A 52 -13.55 -1.13 -9.77
CA GLY A 52 -13.05 -1.06 -11.15
C GLY A 52 -13.96 -0.26 -12.11
N LEU A 53 -15.26 -0.20 -11.83
CA LEU A 53 -16.19 0.63 -12.61
C LEU A 53 -16.00 2.13 -12.32
N GLU A 54 -15.78 2.48 -11.05
CA GLU A 54 -15.54 3.86 -10.61
C GLU A 54 -14.17 4.34 -11.08
N ASP A 55 -13.16 3.47 -11.11
CA ASP A 55 -11.88 3.72 -11.78
C ASP A 55 -12.12 3.94 -13.29
N HIS A 56 -12.80 3.02 -13.99
CA HIS A 56 -12.98 3.11 -15.44
C HIS A 56 -13.79 4.33 -15.89
N LEU A 57 -14.77 4.78 -15.12
CA LEU A 57 -15.64 5.91 -15.45
C LEU A 57 -15.22 7.23 -14.78
N GLY A 58 -14.43 7.18 -13.71
CA GLY A 58 -13.95 8.37 -13.00
C GLY A 58 -12.75 9.02 -13.68
N ASP A 59 -12.29 10.12 -13.13
CA ASP A 59 -11.26 10.99 -13.71
C ASP A 59 -9.87 10.76 -13.09
N MET A 60 -9.82 10.09 -11.95
CA MET A 60 -8.61 9.85 -11.17
C MET A 60 -8.60 8.46 -10.55
N ASP A 61 -7.44 7.80 -10.58
CA ASP A 61 -7.10 6.64 -9.76
C ASP A 61 -5.83 6.96 -8.97
N PHE A 62 -6.05 7.45 -7.74
CA PHE A 62 -4.99 7.88 -6.84
C PHE A 62 -4.68 6.80 -5.81
N LYS A 63 -3.62 6.04 -6.09
CA LYS A 63 -3.15 4.94 -5.26
C LYS A 63 -2.13 5.45 -4.25
N ILE A 64 -2.41 5.24 -2.97
CA ILE A 64 -1.54 5.61 -1.87
C ILE A 64 -1.26 4.39 -1.00
N ALA A 65 0.01 4.18 -0.67
CA ALA A 65 0.42 3.21 0.32
C ALA A 65 1.28 3.86 1.42
N GLY A 66 1.17 3.33 2.63
CA GLY A 66 2.03 3.75 3.73
C GLY A 66 1.70 3.11 5.06
N THR A 67 2.40 3.61 6.08
CA THR A 67 2.23 3.20 7.47
C THR A 67 1.43 4.25 8.24
N ARG A 68 1.18 4.05 9.54
CA ARG A 68 0.51 5.07 10.36
C ARG A 68 1.30 6.38 10.42
N ARG A 69 2.63 6.30 10.28
CA ARG A 69 3.55 7.42 10.43
C ARG A 69 3.85 8.17 9.14
N GLY A 70 3.55 7.60 7.98
CA GLY A 70 3.95 8.23 6.73
C GLY A 70 3.48 7.49 5.48
N ILE A 71 3.76 8.11 4.34
CA ILE A 71 3.48 7.58 3.01
C ILE A 71 4.75 6.90 2.50
N THR A 72 4.63 5.70 1.94
CA THR A 72 5.76 4.95 1.39
C THR A 72 5.74 4.91 -0.14
N ALA A 73 4.56 4.99 -0.75
CA ALA A 73 4.42 5.04 -2.19
C ALA A 73 3.15 5.78 -2.60
N ILE A 74 3.23 6.44 -3.76
CA ILE A 74 2.13 7.11 -4.44
C ILE A 74 2.19 6.73 -5.92
N GLN A 75 1.04 6.45 -6.51
CA GLN A 75 0.84 6.41 -7.95
C GLN A 75 -0.44 7.18 -8.26
N LEU A 76 -0.33 8.22 -9.09
CA LEU A 76 -1.44 9.06 -9.49
C LEU A 76 -1.67 8.87 -10.99
N ASP A 77 -2.78 8.22 -11.33
CA ASP A 77 -3.26 8.08 -12.70
C ASP A 77 -4.39 9.10 -12.93
N ILE A 78 -4.18 10.00 -13.89
CA ILE A 78 -5.12 11.08 -14.22
C ILE A 78 -5.53 10.92 -15.67
N LYS A 79 -6.84 10.93 -15.92
CA LYS A 79 -7.41 10.86 -17.26
C LYS A 79 -7.32 12.24 -17.95
N PRO A 80 -7.57 12.38 -19.28
CA PRO A 80 -6.88 13.38 -20.10
C PRO A 80 -7.20 14.87 -19.81
N ALA A 81 -8.20 15.18 -18.99
CA ALA A 81 -8.39 16.54 -18.46
C ALA A 81 -7.61 16.66 -17.13
N GLY A 82 -6.57 17.48 -17.11
CA GLY A 82 -5.73 17.66 -15.91
C GLY A 82 -6.57 18.06 -14.69
N ILE A 83 -6.20 17.53 -13.52
CA ILE A 83 -6.90 17.79 -12.26
C ILE A 83 -6.15 18.85 -11.45
N PRO A 84 -6.83 19.89 -10.93
CA PRO A 84 -6.26 20.85 -10.00
C PRO A 84 -5.56 20.19 -8.81
N LEU A 85 -4.37 20.69 -8.45
CA LEU A 85 -3.52 20.10 -7.40
C LEU A 85 -4.18 20.12 -6.02
N ASP A 86 -5.01 21.13 -5.75
CA ASP A 86 -5.80 21.25 -4.52
C ASP A 86 -6.77 20.09 -4.33
N ILE A 87 -7.43 19.60 -5.39
CA ILE A 87 -8.30 18.41 -5.36
C ILE A 87 -7.47 17.16 -5.03
N VAL A 88 -6.29 17.02 -5.64
CA VAL A 88 -5.37 15.92 -5.32
C VAL A 88 -4.92 16.00 -3.86
N CYS A 89 -4.62 17.20 -3.35
CA CYS A 89 -4.27 17.39 -1.95
C CYS A 89 -5.43 17.08 -1.00
N GLU A 90 -6.67 17.44 -1.36
CA GLU A 90 -7.87 17.13 -0.58
C GLU A 90 -8.04 15.62 -0.42
N SER A 91 -7.73 14.86 -1.47
CA SER A 91 -7.85 13.39 -1.50
C SER A 91 -6.88 12.66 -0.54
N LEU A 92 -5.84 13.34 -0.03
CA LEU A 92 -4.90 12.76 0.94
C LEU A 92 -5.55 12.43 2.28
N GLU A 93 -6.49 13.25 2.75
CA GLU A 93 -7.15 13.03 4.04
C GLU A 93 -8.09 11.80 4.04
N PRO A 94 -9.00 11.60 3.06
CA PRO A 94 -9.76 10.36 2.98
C PRO A 94 -8.86 9.14 2.75
N ALA A 95 -7.80 9.27 1.94
CA ALA A 95 -6.81 8.20 1.78
C ALA A 95 -6.17 7.81 3.13
N ARG A 96 -5.75 8.79 3.93
CA ARG A 96 -5.16 8.58 5.25
C ARG A 96 -6.13 7.88 6.20
N LYS A 97 -7.39 8.32 6.25
CA LYS A 97 -8.44 7.72 7.10
C LYS A 97 -8.68 6.26 6.73
N ALA A 98 -8.91 5.98 5.44
CA ALA A 98 -9.18 4.64 4.94
C ALA A 98 -7.99 3.69 5.16
N ARG A 99 -6.78 4.16 4.85
CA ARG A 99 -5.55 3.39 5.10
C ARG A 99 -5.40 3.05 6.58
N ASN A 100 -5.70 3.97 7.49
CA ASN A 100 -5.64 3.68 8.93
C ASN A 100 -6.68 2.65 9.37
N GLN A 101 -7.89 2.67 8.79
CA GLN A 101 -8.90 1.62 9.04
C GLN A 101 -8.43 0.25 8.56
N ILE A 102 -7.77 0.17 7.40
CA ILE A 102 -7.18 -1.07 6.90
C ILE A 102 -6.07 -1.55 7.84
N LEU A 103 -5.18 -0.65 8.27
CA LEU A 103 -4.12 -0.96 9.26
C LEU A 103 -4.71 -1.46 10.58
N ASP A 104 -5.80 -0.86 11.08
CA ASP A 104 -6.48 -1.32 12.29
C ASP A 104 -6.96 -2.76 12.17
N ARG A 105 -7.44 -3.17 10.98
CA ARG A 105 -7.86 -4.54 10.72
C ARG A 105 -6.68 -5.50 10.57
N MET A 106 -5.63 -5.08 9.89
CA MET A 106 -4.42 -5.89 9.76
C MET A 106 -3.76 -6.16 11.12
N ASP A 107 -3.63 -5.13 11.95
CA ASP A 107 -3.07 -5.22 13.31
C ASP A 107 -3.90 -6.16 14.23
N GLN A 108 -5.22 -6.29 14.00
CA GLN A 108 -6.08 -7.23 14.72
C GLN A 108 -5.75 -8.70 14.39
N GLU A 109 -5.25 -8.96 13.18
CA GLU A 109 -4.97 -10.32 12.69
C GLU A 109 -3.52 -10.73 12.96
N ILE A 110 -2.53 -9.87 12.64
CA ILE A 110 -1.11 -10.13 12.88
C ILE A 110 -0.43 -8.84 13.35
N SER A 111 -0.31 -8.64 14.66
CA SER A 111 0.27 -7.40 15.20
C SER A 111 1.81 -7.33 15.16
N SER A 112 2.48 -8.46 14.91
CA SER A 112 3.94 -8.54 14.85
C SER A 112 4.42 -9.75 14.06
N ALA A 113 5.67 -9.71 13.61
CA ALA A 113 6.30 -10.82 12.91
C ALA A 113 6.32 -12.07 13.80
N ARG A 114 5.95 -13.23 13.24
CA ARG A 114 5.99 -14.50 13.97
C ARG A 114 7.41 -14.85 14.37
N ALA A 115 7.53 -15.58 15.48
CA ALA A 115 8.78 -16.26 15.79
C ALA A 115 9.15 -17.20 14.63
N ILE A 116 10.38 -17.09 14.12
CA ILE A 116 10.87 -17.94 13.04
C ILE A 116 10.84 -19.39 13.53
N ASN A 117 9.98 -20.19 12.90
CA ASN A 117 9.91 -21.62 13.13
C ASN A 117 10.82 -22.32 12.12
N ASP A 118 11.59 -23.29 12.58
CA ASP A 118 12.74 -23.81 11.87
C ASP A 118 12.37 -24.94 10.86
N GLY A 119 11.09 -25.13 10.57
CA GLY A 119 10.60 -26.15 9.64
C GLY A 119 11.08 -25.97 8.20
N SER A 120 10.30 -25.26 7.38
CA SER A 120 10.45 -25.20 5.91
C SER A 120 11.25 -24.01 5.39
N SER A 121 11.73 -23.13 6.26
CA SER A 121 12.48 -21.93 5.84
C SER A 121 13.88 -22.29 5.35
N PRO A 122 14.40 -21.61 4.30
CA PRO A 122 15.78 -21.79 3.85
C PRO A 122 16.79 -21.56 4.97
N ARG A 123 17.82 -22.40 5.04
CA ARG A 123 18.87 -22.32 6.07
C ARG A 123 20.23 -22.03 5.43
N LEU A 124 21.01 -21.18 6.10
CA LEU A 124 22.41 -20.98 5.75
C LEU A 124 23.24 -22.16 6.25
N GLY A 125 23.88 -22.90 5.35
CA GLY A 125 24.88 -23.90 5.69
C GLY A 125 26.28 -23.28 5.62
N LEU A 126 27.02 -23.30 6.73
CA LEU A 126 28.43 -22.91 6.73
C LEU A 126 29.29 -24.15 6.46
N LEU A 127 29.98 -24.19 5.33
CA LEU A 127 30.93 -25.27 5.05
C LEU A 127 32.18 -25.07 5.93
N MET A 128 32.26 -25.81 7.02
CA MET A 128 33.44 -25.78 7.88
C MET A 128 34.59 -26.58 7.24
N HIS A 129 35.62 -25.88 6.78
CA HIS A 129 36.89 -26.51 6.44
C HIS A 129 37.67 -26.79 7.73
N PHE A 130 37.65 -28.04 8.18
CA PHE A 130 38.54 -28.50 9.24
C PHE A 130 39.93 -28.74 8.68
N HIS A 131 40.93 -28.02 9.19
CA HIS A 131 42.33 -28.32 8.91
C HIS A 131 42.74 -29.53 9.76
N CYS A 132 43.23 -30.59 9.10
CA CYS A 132 43.49 -31.91 9.70
C CYS A 132 44.48 -31.88 10.89
N SER A 133 45.25 -30.81 11.07
CA SER A 133 46.21 -30.62 12.17
C SER A 133 45.59 -30.22 13.51
N LEU A 134 44.27 -30.02 13.60
CA LEU A 134 43.56 -29.67 14.85
C LEU A 134 42.70 -30.81 15.44
N LEU A 135 42.78 -32.03 14.88
CA LEU A 135 42.08 -33.24 15.37
C LEU A 135 43.01 -34.21 16.12
N GLY A 136 44.12 -33.69 16.68
CA GLY A 136 45.05 -34.44 17.53
C GLY A 136 44.59 -34.50 18.99
#